data_AF-A0A5B0X307-F1
#
_entry.id   AF-A0A5B0X307-F1
#
_cell.length_a   1.000
_cell.length_b   1.000
_cell.length_c   1.000
_cell.angle_alpha   90.00
_cell.angle_beta   90.00
_cell.angle_gamma   90.00
#
_symmetry.space_group_name_H-M   'P 1'
#
loop_
_entity.id
_entity.type
_entity.pdbx_description
1 polymer ?
#
loop_
_entity_poly.entity_id
_entity_poly.type
_entity_poly.pdbx_seq_one_letter_code
_entity_poly.pdbx_strand_id
1 'polypeptide(L)'
;MRGLGYFLLSIGIIWILVAFNMDISVSSQYGGKINNDLLIASQQNHILIGAFIILYGLIIIIFSRIKRLLELICKKYNKDVSELISKKTLTQVPMQNSDNLKRANNYRHYDFIDRNANILEKRVAEFCKLCSFYIKEVKHNGGDEKAARFKVMLIIDTISLHLTKKLSKEFKKLCELYISS
;
A
#
# COMPACT_ATOMS: atom_id res chain seq x y z
N MET A 1 -18.20 -7.36 -11.45
CA MET A 1 -17.40 -8.41 -10.80
C MET A 1 -18.10 -9.07 -9.60
N ARG A 2 -18.77 -8.32 -8.70
CA ARG A 2 -19.50 -8.96 -7.58
C ARG A 2 -20.65 -9.87 -8.01
N GLY A 3 -21.45 -9.46 -9.00
CA GLY A 3 -22.54 -10.29 -9.53
C GLY A 3 -22.06 -11.62 -10.11
N LEU A 4 -20.91 -11.62 -10.80
CA LEU A 4 -20.29 -12.84 -11.32
C LEU A 4 -19.84 -13.79 -10.20
N GLY A 5 -19.28 -13.25 -9.11
CA GLY A 5 -18.89 -14.06 -7.95
C GLY A 5 -20.09 -14.74 -7.26
N TYR A 6 -21.20 -14.01 -7.08
CA TYR A 6 -22.43 -14.60 -6.54
C TYR A 6 -23.05 -15.64 -7.48
N PHE A 7 -23.01 -15.39 -8.80
CA PHE A 7 -23.49 -16.33 -9.80
C PHE A 7 -22.70 -17.65 -9.79
N LEU A 8 -21.37 -17.59 -9.76
CA LEU A 8 -20.51 -18.78 -9.61
C LEU A 8 -20.80 -19.53 -8.30
N LEU A 9 -21.00 -18.80 -7.21
CA LEU A 9 -21.28 -19.39 -5.91
C LEU A 9 -22.62 -20.15 -5.92
N SER A 10 -23.68 -19.57 -6.52
CA SER A 10 -24.96 -20.26 -6.70
C SER A 10 -24.84 -21.52 -7.55
N ILE A 11 -24.10 -21.47 -8.66
CA ILE A 11 -23.84 -22.64 -9.51
C ILE A 11 -23.09 -23.73 -8.75
N GLY A 12 -22.05 -23.36 -7.99
CA GLY A 12 -21.29 -24.32 -7.20
C GLY A 12 -22.14 -25.01 -6.13
N ILE A 13 -23.03 -24.29 -5.45
CA ILE A 13 -23.96 -24.87 -4.46
C ILE A 13 -24.91 -25.86 -5.13
N ILE A 14 -25.52 -25.49 -6.25
CA ILE A 14 -26.43 -26.37 -7.00
C ILE A 14 -25.68 -27.63 -7.45
N TRP A 15 -24.44 -27.49 -7.92
CA TRP A 15 -23.61 -28.60 -8.37
C TRP A 15 -23.29 -29.59 -7.25
N ILE A 16 -22.98 -29.09 -6.05
CA ILE A 16 -22.76 -29.93 -4.86
C ILE A 16 -24.04 -30.69 -4.49
N LEU A 17 -25.21 -30.04 -4.51
CA LEU A 17 -26.48 -30.71 -4.23
C LEU A 17 -26.77 -31.86 -5.20
N VAL A 18 -26.43 -31.68 -6.48
CA VAL A 18 -26.56 -32.76 -7.48
C VAL A 18 -25.58 -33.89 -7.19
N ALA A 19 -24.33 -33.58 -6.86
CA ALA A 19 -23.31 -34.59 -6.54
C ALA A 19 -23.68 -35.41 -5.30
N PHE A 20 -24.25 -34.79 -4.26
CA PHE A 20 -24.73 -35.49 -3.07
C PHE A 20 -25.90 -36.45 -3.35
N ASN A 21 -26.72 -36.18 -4.37
CA ASN A 21 -27.85 -37.03 -4.76
C ASN A 21 -27.48 -38.12 -5.78
N MET A 22 -26.20 -38.27 -6.14
CA MET A 22 -25.77 -39.30 -7.08
C MET A 22 -25.88 -40.69 -6.45
N ASP A 23 -26.57 -41.62 -7.14
CA ASP A 23 -26.67 -43.03 -6.70
C ASP A 23 -25.32 -43.73 -6.91
N ILE A 24 -24.74 -44.23 -5.82
CA ILE A 24 -23.45 -44.93 -5.79
C ILE A 24 -23.61 -46.46 -5.70
N SER A 25 -24.84 -46.96 -5.75
CA SER A 25 -25.15 -48.38 -5.60
C SER A 25 -25.28 -49.10 -6.95
N VAL A 26 -24.77 -50.32 -7.00
CA VAL A 26 -24.90 -51.24 -8.15
C VAL A 26 -25.58 -52.52 -7.67
N SER A 27 -26.48 -53.07 -8.48
CA SER A 27 -27.13 -54.36 -8.19
C SER A 27 -26.11 -55.49 -8.24
N SER A 28 -25.91 -56.19 -7.12
CA SER A 28 -25.13 -57.43 -7.06
C SER A 28 -25.96 -58.61 -7.58
N GLN A 29 -25.27 -59.59 -8.15
CA GLN A 29 -25.85 -60.84 -8.68
C GLN A 29 -26.64 -61.64 -7.61
N TYR A 30 -26.44 -61.34 -6.32
CA TYR A 30 -27.13 -61.96 -5.18
C TYR A 30 -28.26 -61.10 -4.59
N GLY A 31 -28.81 -60.15 -5.36
CA GLY A 31 -30.01 -59.39 -4.99
C GLY A 31 -29.79 -58.26 -3.97
N GLY A 32 -28.55 -58.00 -3.56
CA GLY A 32 -28.19 -56.85 -2.72
C GLY A 32 -27.73 -55.65 -3.55
N LYS A 33 -27.99 -54.42 -3.07
CA LYS A 33 -27.30 -53.21 -3.57
C LYS A 33 -25.99 -53.07 -2.83
N ILE A 34 -24.86 -53.12 -3.54
CA ILE A 34 -23.54 -52.84 -2.99
C ILE A 34 -23.06 -51.50 -3.54
N ASN A 35 -22.44 -50.68 -2.69
CA ASN A 35 -21.85 -49.43 -3.16
C ASN A 35 -20.59 -49.77 -3.95
N ASN A 36 -20.45 -49.18 -5.13
CA ASN A 36 -19.30 -49.43 -5.99
C ASN A 36 -18.24 -48.36 -5.72
N ASP A 37 -17.04 -48.77 -5.34
CA ASP A 37 -15.92 -47.87 -5.06
C ASP A 37 -15.60 -46.92 -6.22
N LEU A 38 -15.81 -47.37 -7.47
CA LEU A 38 -15.63 -46.53 -8.66
C LEU A 38 -16.68 -45.41 -8.75
N LEU A 39 -17.92 -45.69 -8.34
CA LEU A 39 -19.02 -44.72 -8.31
C LEU A 39 -18.91 -43.78 -7.10
N ILE A 40 -18.39 -44.27 -5.98
CA ILE A 40 -18.04 -43.41 -4.83
C ILE A 40 -16.93 -42.44 -5.24
N ALA A 41 -15.89 -42.92 -5.94
CA ALA A 41 -14.80 -42.07 -6.42
C ALA A 41 -15.28 -41.01 -7.43
N SER A 42 -16.23 -41.34 -8.31
CA SER A 42 -16.82 -40.36 -9.24
C SER A 42 -17.66 -39.31 -8.51
N GLN A 43 -18.46 -39.72 -7.52
CA GLN A 43 -19.22 -38.80 -6.67
C GLN A 43 -18.30 -37.82 -5.93
N GLN A 44 -17.20 -38.32 -5.34
CA GLN A 44 -16.20 -37.48 -4.67
C GLN A 44 -15.56 -36.47 -5.62
N ASN A 45 -15.24 -36.87 -6.86
CA ASN A 45 -14.71 -35.95 -7.85
C ASN A 45 -15.70 -34.83 -8.19
N HIS A 46 -17.00 -35.14 -8.33
CA HIS A 46 -18.03 -34.11 -8.57
C HIS A 46 -18.19 -33.15 -7.39
N ILE A 47 -18.13 -33.66 -6.14
CA ILE A 47 -18.13 -32.84 -4.93
C ILE A 47 -16.91 -31.90 -4.89
N LEU A 48 -15.73 -32.44 -5.23
CA LEU A 48 -14.48 -31.68 -5.24
C LEU A 48 -14.51 -30.56 -6.29
N ILE A 49 -15.00 -30.85 -7.49
CA ILE A 49 -15.19 -29.84 -8.56
C ILE A 49 -16.16 -28.75 -8.10
N GLY A 50 -17.30 -29.13 -7.49
CA GLY A 50 -18.26 -28.18 -6.93
C GLY A 50 -17.63 -27.28 -5.85
N ALA A 51 -16.82 -27.86 -4.96
CA ALA A 51 -16.13 -27.13 -3.90
C ALA A 51 -15.13 -26.11 -4.46
N PHE A 52 -14.36 -26.46 -5.50
CA PHE A 52 -13.46 -25.52 -6.17
C PHE A 52 -14.24 -24.35 -6.80
N ILE A 53 -15.38 -24.61 -7.45
CA ILE A 53 -16.21 -23.56 -8.05
C ILE A 53 -16.70 -22.57 -6.99
N ILE A 54 -17.17 -23.06 -5.83
CA ILE A 54 -17.58 -22.22 -4.69
C ILE A 54 -16.40 -21.39 -4.17
N LEU A 55 -15.23 -22.02 -4.01
CA LEU A 55 -14.02 -21.37 -3.51
C LEU A 55 -13.58 -20.23 -4.44
N TYR A 56 -13.57 -20.44 -5.76
CA TYR A 56 -13.29 -19.40 -6.75
C TYR A 56 -14.32 -18.25 -6.69
N GLY A 57 -15.61 -18.58 -6.60
CA GLY A 57 -16.68 -17.58 -6.43
C GLY A 57 -16.47 -16.72 -5.18
N LEU A 58 -16.11 -17.34 -4.06
CA LEU A 58 -15.84 -16.67 -2.78
C LEU A 58 -14.63 -15.73 -2.88
N ILE A 59 -13.53 -16.20 -3.48
CA ILE A 59 -12.31 -15.38 -3.69
C ILE A 59 -12.64 -14.12 -4.48
N ILE A 60 -13.41 -14.23 -5.57
CA ILE A 60 -13.81 -13.08 -6.40
C ILE A 60 -14.62 -12.05 -5.59
N ILE A 61 -15.52 -12.51 -4.72
CA ILE A 61 -16.33 -11.64 -3.85
C ILE A 61 -15.44 -10.90 -2.84
N ILE A 62 -14.54 -11.63 -2.16
CA ILE A 62 -13.64 -11.07 -1.16
C ILE A 62 -12.70 -10.05 -1.79
N PHE A 63 -12.04 -10.40 -2.91
CA PHE A 63 -11.13 -9.50 -3.60
C PHE A 63 -11.83 -8.23 -4.12
N SER A 64 -13.08 -8.37 -4.58
CA SER A 64 -13.92 -7.23 -4.97
C SER A 64 -14.32 -6.33 -3.80
N ARG A 65 -14.32 -6.83 -2.56
CA ARG A 65 -14.53 -6.01 -1.35
C ARG A 65 -13.24 -5.31 -0.96
N ILE A 66 -12.14 -6.04 -0.92
CA ILE A 66 -10.81 -5.51 -0.58
C ILE A 66 -10.43 -4.38 -1.55
N LYS A 67 -10.59 -4.57 -2.87
CA LYS A 67 -10.25 -3.54 -3.86
C LYS A 67 -11.04 -2.24 -3.64
N ARG A 68 -12.35 -2.31 -3.39
CA ARG A 68 -13.16 -1.11 -3.09
C ARG A 68 -12.72 -0.44 -1.80
N LEU A 69 -12.40 -1.22 -0.78
CA LEU A 69 -11.95 -0.69 0.51
C LEU A 69 -10.59 0.01 0.35
N LEU A 70 -9.68 -0.58 -0.42
CA LEU A 70 -8.40 0.03 -0.78
C LEU A 70 -8.58 1.32 -1.58
N GLU A 71 -9.46 1.33 -2.59
CA GLU A 71 -9.81 2.53 -3.36
C GLU A 71 -10.39 3.64 -2.48
N LEU A 72 -11.25 3.30 -1.51
CA LEU A 72 -11.80 4.27 -0.56
C LEU A 72 -10.74 4.83 0.38
N ILE A 73 -9.85 3.99 0.90
CA ILE A 73 -8.73 4.43 1.75
C ILE A 73 -7.78 5.34 0.95
N CYS A 74 -7.37 4.94 -0.25
CA CYS A 74 -6.53 5.76 -1.12
C CYS A 74 -7.20 7.08 -1.48
N LYS A 75 -8.49 7.08 -1.81
CA LYS A 75 -9.24 8.30 -2.14
C LYS A 75 -9.37 9.22 -0.93
N LYS A 76 -9.61 8.67 0.26
CA LYS A 76 -9.68 9.43 1.51
C LYS A 76 -8.31 10.04 1.84
N TYR A 77 -7.25 9.24 1.80
CA TYR A 77 -5.88 9.71 2.04
C TYR A 77 -5.47 10.80 1.04
N ASN A 78 -5.70 10.60 -0.27
CA ASN A 78 -5.40 11.62 -1.27
C ASN A 78 -6.25 12.89 -1.11
N LYS A 79 -7.51 12.76 -0.68
CA LYS A 79 -8.36 13.93 -0.39
C LYS A 79 -7.81 14.70 0.82
N ASP A 80 -7.46 14.00 1.90
CA ASP A 80 -6.90 14.62 3.11
C ASP A 80 -5.56 15.30 2.79
N VAL A 81 -4.70 14.67 1.97
CA VAL A 81 -3.44 15.25 1.49
C VAL A 81 -3.68 16.43 0.55
N SER A 82 -4.63 16.33 -0.38
CA SER A 82 -4.95 17.41 -1.33
C SER A 82 -5.60 18.61 -0.64
N GLU A 83 -6.43 18.38 0.36
CA GLU A 83 -7.04 19.42 1.20
C GLU A 83 -5.99 20.07 2.12
N LEU A 84 -5.06 19.28 2.66
CA LEU A 84 -3.89 19.79 3.40
C LEU A 84 -2.97 20.64 2.49
N ILE A 85 -2.75 20.22 1.25
CA ILE A 85 -1.95 20.96 0.26
C ILE A 85 -2.69 22.23 -0.19
N SER A 86 -3.98 22.16 -0.50
CA SER A 86 -4.81 23.29 -0.94
C SER A 86 -4.97 24.36 0.13
N LYS A 87 -5.16 23.95 1.39
CA LYS A 87 -5.21 24.87 2.54
C LYS A 87 -3.84 25.52 2.82
N LYS A 88 -2.77 24.94 2.29
CA LYS A 88 -1.38 25.38 2.47
C LYS A 88 -0.82 26.16 1.29
N THR A 89 -1.35 26.00 0.08
CA THR A 89 -1.03 26.84 -1.08
C THR A 89 -1.65 28.24 -1.00
N LEU A 90 -2.57 28.50 -0.07
CA LEU A 90 -3.11 29.85 0.15
C LEU A 90 -2.15 30.80 0.89
N THR A 91 -1.03 30.29 1.41
CA THR A 91 0.03 31.12 2.02
C THR A 91 1.28 31.09 1.14
N GLN A 92 1.36 32.11 0.29
CA GLN A 92 2.56 32.76 -0.24
C GLN A 92 3.71 31.86 -0.73
N VAL A 93 3.98 31.94 -2.05
CA VAL A 93 5.09 31.27 -2.72
C VAL A 93 6.42 31.56 -1.99
N PRO A 94 7.07 30.55 -1.38
CA PRO A 94 8.40 30.72 -0.84
C PRO A 94 9.34 31.03 -2.00
N MET A 95 10.08 32.13 -1.90
CA MET A 95 11.07 32.61 -2.86
C MET A 95 11.78 31.44 -3.55
N GLN A 96 11.41 31.18 -4.80
CA GLN A 96 11.71 29.93 -5.50
C GLN A 96 13.19 29.81 -5.91
N ASN A 97 13.97 30.87 -5.67
CA ASN A 97 15.29 31.09 -6.26
C ASN A 97 16.44 31.21 -5.24
N SER A 98 16.28 30.74 -4.00
CA SER A 98 17.40 30.66 -3.05
C SER A 98 18.41 29.60 -3.51
N ASP A 99 19.69 29.96 -3.58
CA ASP A 99 20.79 29.05 -3.91
C ASP A 99 20.92 27.93 -2.88
N ASN A 100 20.60 28.21 -1.61
CA ASN A 100 20.61 27.21 -0.53
C ASN A 100 19.55 26.13 -0.77
N LEU A 101 18.36 26.54 -1.20
CA LEU A 101 17.28 25.61 -1.55
C LEU A 101 17.63 24.77 -2.78
N LYS A 102 18.22 25.37 -3.82
CA LYS A 102 18.68 24.63 -5.01
C LYS A 102 19.71 23.57 -4.64
N ARG A 103 20.68 23.92 -3.79
CA ARG A 103 21.69 22.97 -3.30
C ARG A 103 21.07 21.85 -2.46
N ALA A 104 20.12 22.17 -1.58
CA ALA A 104 19.40 21.17 -0.79
C ALA A 104 18.62 20.17 -1.69
N ASN A 105 17.98 20.66 -2.75
CA ASN A 105 17.26 19.82 -3.72
C ASN A 105 18.13 18.89 -4.55
N ASN A 106 19.44 19.16 -4.65
CA ASN A 106 20.35 18.29 -5.38
C ASN A 106 20.73 17.03 -4.59
N TYR A 107 20.50 17.00 -3.28
CA TYR A 107 20.75 15.80 -2.48
C TYR A 107 19.76 14.70 -2.84
N ARG A 108 20.29 13.49 -2.99
CA ARG A 108 19.53 12.25 -3.20
C ARG A 108 19.67 11.33 -2.00
N HIS A 109 18.80 10.33 -1.91
CA HIS A 109 18.77 9.39 -0.78
C HIS A 109 20.10 8.63 -0.59
N TYR A 110 20.81 8.30 -1.67
CA TYR A 110 22.09 7.62 -1.60
C TYR A 110 23.24 8.51 -1.08
N ASP A 111 23.08 9.85 -1.06
CA ASP A 111 24.09 10.77 -0.51
C ASP A 111 24.22 10.68 1.02
N PHE A 112 23.25 10.05 1.66
CA PHE A 112 23.14 9.92 3.12
C PHE A 112 23.49 8.52 3.61
N ILE A 113 23.82 7.57 2.72
CA ILE A 113 24.06 6.17 3.06
C ILE A 113 25.49 5.76 2.67
N ASP A 114 26.19 5.10 3.59
CA ASP A 114 27.52 4.53 3.34
C ASP A 114 27.42 3.13 2.69
N ARG A 115 28.54 2.58 2.21
CA ARG A 115 28.65 1.21 1.66
C ARG A 115 28.09 0.14 2.61
N ASN A 116 28.13 0.39 3.91
CA ASN A 116 27.60 -0.49 4.96
C ASN A 116 26.11 -0.25 5.28
N ALA A 117 25.39 0.51 4.45
CA ALA A 117 23.98 0.88 4.65
C ALA A 117 23.70 1.65 5.96
N ASN A 118 24.68 2.41 6.45
CA ASN A 118 24.55 3.27 7.64
C ASN A 118 24.37 4.74 7.23
N ILE A 119 23.72 5.53 8.09
CA ILE A 119 23.54 6.96 7.83
C ILE A 119 24.86 7.71 8.02
N LEU A 120 25.23 8.54 7.04
CA LEU A 120 26.30 9.52 7.21
C LEU A 120 25.78 10.77 7.92
N GLU A 121 25.85 10.79 9.26
CA GLU A 121 25.42 11.95 10.07
C GLU A 121 26.04 13.27 9.59
N LYS A 122 27.32 13.25 9.17
CA LYS A 122 28.00 14.43 8.62
C LYS A 122 27.29 15.00 7.39
N ARG A 123 26.83 14.14 6.47
CA ARG A 123 26.10 14.53 5.26
C ARG A 123 24.70 15.04 5.59
N VAL A 124 24.04 14.40 6.56
CA VAL A 124 22.75 14.86 7.08
C VAL A 124 22.89 16.25 7.68
N ALA A 125 23.93 16.51 8.46
CA ALA A 125 24.21 17.82 9.06
C ALA A 125 24.46 18.89 8.00
N GLU A 126 25.27 18.60 6.97
CA GLU A 126 25.52 19.50 5.83
C GLU A 126 24.21 19.88 5.11
N PHE A 127 23.37 18.88 4.82
CA PHE A 127 22.06 19.09 4.22
C PHE A 127 21.12 19.91 5.10
N CYS A 128 21.05 19.60 6.40
CA CYS A 128 20.20 20.33 7.34
C CYS A 128 20.65 21.77 7.50
N LYS A 129 21.96 22.04 7.46
CA LYS A 129 22.50 23.40 7.49
C LYS A 129 22.02 24.23 6.30
N LEU A 130 21.98 23.67 5.09
CA LEU A 130 21.42 24.33 3.91
C LEU A 130 19.93 24.63 4.09
N CYS A 131 19.17 23.69 4.63
CA CYS A 131 17.75 23.86 4.92
C CYS A 131 17.50 24.97 5.94
N SER A 132 18.27 25.00 7.03
CA SER A 132 18.19 26.04 8.05
C SER A 132 18.59 27.42 7.52
N PHE A 133 19.61 27.50 6.66
CA PHE A 133 19.98 28.75 5.98
C PHE A 133 18.86 29.27 5.09
N TYR A 134 18.22 28.40 4.30
CA TYR A 134 17.08 28.78 3.49
C TYR A 134 15.92 29.35 4.33
N ILE A 135 15.58 28.70 5.45
CA ILE A 135 14.52 29.19 6.36
C ILE A 135 14.89 30.59 6.91
N LYS A 136 16.15 30.77 7.34
CA LYS A 136 16.65 32.07 7.84
C LYS A 136 16.63 33.15 6.76
N GLU A 137 17.03 32.81 5.53
CA GLU A 137 17.02 33.72 4.38
C GLU A 137 15.62 34.20 4.03
N VAL A 138 14.64 33.28 3.99
CA VAL A 138 13.23 33.63 3.76
C VAL A 138 12.71 34.55 4.86
N LYS A 139 13.03 34.25 6.13
CA LYS A 139 12.63 35.08 7.27
C LYS A 139 13.24 36.49 7.20
N HIS A 140 14.54 36.59 6.90
CA HIS A 140 15.24 37.86 6.80
C HIS A 140 14.67 38.75 5.68
N ASN A 141 14.28 38.15 4.56
CA ASN A 141 13.72 38.86 3.41
C ASN A 141 12.22 39.17 3.55
N GLY A 142 11.65 39.01 4.75
CA GLY A 142 10.22 39.28 5.02
C GLY A 142 9.25 38.27 4.41
N GLY A 143 9.73 37.09 4.01
CA GLY A 143 8.90 36.01 3.47
C GLY A 143 8.28 35.12 4.55
N ASP A 144 7.42 34.19 4.12
CA ASP A 144 6.72 33.27 5.02
C ASP A 144 7.63 32.14 5.54
N GLU A 145 8.07 32.27 6.80
CA GLU A 145 8.88 31.26 7.51
C GLU A 145 8.17 29.90 7.60
N LYS A 146 6.84 29.87 7.79
CA LYS A 146 6.09 28.61 7.92
C LYS A 146 6.04 27.88 6.58
N ALA A 147 5.88 28.62 5.49
CA ALA A 147 5.93 28.07 4.14
C ALA A 147 7.34 27.54 3.80
N ALA A 148 8.41 28.24 4.22
CA ALA A 148 9.79 27.78 4.07
C ALA A 148 10.08 26.49 4.84
N ARG A 149 9.70 26.42 6.12
CA ARG A 149 9.82 25.21 6.95
C ARG A 149 9.08 24.03 6.33
N PHE A 150 7.89 24.26 5.78
CA PHE A 150 7.16 23.19 5.09
C PHE A 150 7.88 22.68 3.85
N LYS A 151 8.44 23.57 3.04
CA LYS A 151 9.17 23.17 1.84
C LYS A 151 10.39 22.31 2.19
N VAL A 152 11.11 22.66 3.26
CA VAL A 152 12.19 21.82 3.82
C VAL A 152 11.66 20.46 4.26
N MET A 153 10.54 20.42 4.97
CA MET A 153 9.91 19.17 5.42
C MET A 153 9.52 18.26 4.23
N LEU A 154 9.02 18.82 3.13
CA LEU A 154 8.72 18.07 1.91
C LEU A 154 9.97 17.44 1.28
N ILE A 155 11.10 18.14 1.28
CA ILE A 155 12.37 17.61 0.76
C ILE A 155 12.84 16.44 1.62
N ILE A 156 12.80 16.60 2.95
CA ILE A 156 13.15 15.54 3.92
C ILE A 156 12.25 14.31 3.72
N ASP A 157 10.95 14.51 3.59
CA ASP A 157 9.99 13.41 3.39
C ASP A 157 10.24 12.70 2.05
N THR A 158 10.55 13.45 0.99
CA THR A 158 10.86 12.88 -0.33
C THR A 158 12.13 12.02 -0.27
N ILE A 159 13.20 12.50 0.35
CA ILE A 159 14.44 11.74 0.55
C ILE A 159 14.15 10.50 1.39
N SER A 160 13.42 10.69 2.50
CA SER A 160 13.10 9.62 3.44
C SER A 160 12.26 8.50 2.82
N LEU A 161 11.43 8.79 1.82
CA LEU A 161 10.59 7.79 1.15
C LEU A 161 11.42 6.71 0.44
N HIS A 162 12.61 7.06 0.00
CA HIS A 162 13.53 6.17 -0.71
C HIS A 162 14.49 5.42 0.22
N LEU A 163 14.41 5.64 1.53
CA LEU A 163 15.19 4.93 2.54
C LEU A 163 14.42 3.71 3.07
N THR A 164 15.14 2.71 3.58
CA THR A 164 14.49 1.62 4.33
C THR A 164 13.80 2.17 5.58
N LYS A 165 12.77 1.48 6.09
CA LYS A 165 11.97 1.95 7.24
C LYS A 165 12.82 2.32 8.47
N LYS A 166 13.89 1.56 8.74
CA LYS A 166 14.83 1.84 9.84
C LYS A 166 15.61 3.13 9.59
N LEU A 167 16.24 3.25 8.42
CA LEU A 167 17.04 4.41 8.04
C LEU A 167 16.20 5.69 7.89
N SER A 168 14.98 5.58 7.37
CA SER A 168 14.01 6.69 7.29
C SER A 168 13.75 7.30 8.67
N LYS A 169 13.51 6.45 9.69
CA LYS A 169 13.23 6.91 11.05
C LYS A 169 14.44 7.62 11.68
N GLU A 170 15.63 7.07 11.47
CA GLU A 170 16.88 7.63 11.97
C GLU A 170 17.25 8.94 11.26
N PHE A 171 17.12 8.99 9.94
CA PHE A 171 17.30 10.19 9.12
C PHE A 171 16.39 11.33 9.56
N LYS A 172 15.09 11.07 9.69
CA LYS A 172 14.11 12.09 10.14
C LYS A 172 14.44 12.62 11.52
N LYS A 173 14.81 11.74 12.46
CA LYS A 173 15.22 12.14 13.82
C LYS A 173 16.44 13.06 13.80
N LEU A 174 17.44 12.77 12.97
CA LEU A 174 18.61 13.63 12.81
C LEU A 174 18.24 14.99 12.20
N CYS A 175 17.39 15.01 11.17
CA CYS A 175 16.93 16.26 10.57
C CYS A 175 16.15 17.13 11.56
N GLU A 176 15.27 16.55 12.37
CA GLU A 176 14.54 17.26 13.43
C GLU A 176 15.50 17.89 14.46
N LEU A 177 16.54 17.17 14.86
CA LEU A 177 17.58 17.65 15.76
C LEU A 177 18.35 18.85 15.17
N TYR A 178 18.78 18.77 13.92
CA TYR A 178 19.60 19.81 13.29
C TYR A 178 18.81 21.05 12.84
N ILE A 179 17.53 20.92 12.55
CA ILE A 179 16.68 22.04 12.09
C ILE A 179 16.06 22.79 13.27
N SER A 180 15.91 22.13 14.43
CA SER A 180 15.41 22.76 15.66
C SER A 180 16.49 23.48 16.49
N SER A 181 17.76 23.32 16.11
CA SER A 181 18.94 23.96 16.72
C SER A 181 19.34 25.23 15.94
#